data_AF-A0A6I3E9E7-F1
#
_entry.id   AF-A0A6I3E9E7-F1
#
_cell.length_a   1.000
_cell.length_b   1.000
_cell.length_c   1.000
_cell.angle_alpha   90.00
_cell.angle_beta   90.00
_cell.angle_gamma   90.00
#
_symmetry.space_group_name_H-M   'P 1'
#
loop_
_entity.id
_entity.type
_entity.pdbx_description
1 polymer ?
#
loop_
_entity_poly.entity_id
_entity_poly.type
_entity_poly.pdbx_seq_one_letter_code
_entity_poly.pdbx_strand_id
1 'polypeptide(L)' 'MRTSYEGYRLLLVHAHPDDETINNGATMALYADLGAQVTLVTCTRGEEGEVLV' A
#
# COMPACT_ATOMS: atom_id res chain seq x y z
N MET A 1 10.22 1.90 18.89
CA MET A 1 9.12 1.67 17.92
C MET A 1 7.82 1.58 18.70
N ARG A 2 6.69 2.08 18.17
CA ARG A 2 5.40 1.91 18.86
C ARG A 2 4.95 0.46 18.77
N THR A 3 4.25 -0.01 19.79
CA THR A 3 3.69 -1.37 19.85
C THR A 3 2.28 -1.46 19.27
N SER A 4 1.63 -0.32 18.98
CA SER A 4 0.32 -0.22 18.33
C SER A 4 0.18 1.11 17.60
N TYR A 5 -0.64 1.10 16.54
CA TYR A 5 -1.07 2.22 15.71
C TYR A 5 -2.61 2.30 15.60
N GLU A 6 -3.35 1.73 16.55
CA GLU A 6 -4.81 1.90 16.61
C GLU A 6 -5.20 3.39 16.61
N GLY A 7 -6.21 3.73 15.80
CA GLY A 7 -6.67 5.11 15.61
C GLY A 7 -5.84 5.95 14.62
N TYR A 8 -4.70 5.45 14.15
CA TYR A 8 -3.93 6.08 13.07
C TYR A 8 -4.44 5.67 11.70
N ARG A 9 -4.24 6.53 10.70
CA ARG A 9 -4.62 6.29 9.30
C ARG A 9 -3.42 6.53 8.39
N LEU A 10 -3.18 5.60 7.49
CA LEU A 10 -2.14 5.65 6.47
C LEU A 10 -2.81 5.68 5.10
N LEU A 11 -2.49 6.70 4.29
CA LEU A 11 -2.91 6.81 2.90
C LEU A 11 -1.68 6.65 2.01
N LEU A 12 -1.67 5.62 1.16
CA LEU A 12 -0.66 5.45 0.13
C LEU A 12 -1.29 5.73 -1.23
N VAL A 13 -0.62 6.53 -2.05
CA VAL A 13 -1.08 6.90 -3.38
C VAL A 13 -0.01 6.50 -4.38
N HIS A 14 -0.37 5.60 -5.28
CA HIS A 14 0.52 5.01 -6.27
C HIS A 14 -0.02 5.18 -7.68
N ALA A 15 0.87 5.14 -8.68
CA ALA A 15 0.51 5.41 -10.06
C ALA A 15 -0.21 4.21 -10.68
N HIS A 16 0.37 3.02 -10.55
CA HIS A 16 -0.09 1.79 -11.20
C HIS A 16 -0.34 0.67 -10.17
N PRO A 17 -1.12 -0.36 -10.54
CA PRO A 17 -1.26 -1.55 -9.70
C PRO A 17 0.04 -2.35 -9.71
N ASP A 18 0.68 -2.51 -8.55
CA ASP A 18 1.95 -3.22 -8.25
C ASP A 18 2.94 -2.32 -7.48
N ASP A 19 2.97 -1.02 -7.80
CA ASP A 19 3.80 0.00 -7.15
C ASP A 19 3.71 -0.07 -5.62
N GLU A 20 2.52 -0.31 -5.08
CA GLU A 20 2.29 -0.41 -3.64
C GLU A 20 2.99 -1.63 -3.05
N THR A 21 2.99 -2.75 -3.77
CA THR A 21 3.57 -4.01 -3.30
C THR A 21 5.08 -3.98 -3.40
N ILE A 22 5.61 -3.42 -4.49
CA ILE A 22 7.05 -3.30 -4.76
C ILE A 22 7.71 -2.36 -3.76
N ASN A 23 7.13 -1.18 -3.54
CA ASN A 23 7.77 -0.14 -2.74
C ASN A 23 7.38 -0.21 -1.27
N ASN A 24 6.14 -0.59 -0.96
CA ASN A 24 5.55 -0.39 0.36
C ASN A 24 4.75 -1.58 0.91
N GLY A 25 4.82 -2.76 0.29
CA GLY A 25 4.02 -3.91 0.71
C GLY A 25 4.26 -4.32 2.16
N ALA A 26 5.54 -4.45 2.54
CA ALA A 26 5.92 -4.79 3.91
C ALA A 26 5.54 -3.68 4.92
N THR A 27 5.64 -2.42 4.50
CA THR A 27 5.26 -1.27 5.33
C THR A 27 3.75 -1.27 5.60
N MET A 28 2.93 -1.45 4.55
CA MET A 28 1.48 -1.56 4.68
C MET A 28 1.09 -2.71 5.60
N ALA A 29 1.69 -3.89 5.40
CA ALA A 29 1.42 -5.07 6.22
C ALA A 29 1.76 -4.83 7.69
N LEU A 30 2.94 -4.26 8.00
CA LEU A 30 3.35 -3.94 9.36
C LEU A 30 2.37 -2.98 10.05
N TYR A 31 1.99 -1.89 9.37
CA TYR A 31 1.09 -0.90 9.98
C TYR A 31 -0.33 -1.45 10.15
N ALA A 32 -0.82 -2.26 9.21
CA ALA A 32 -2.10 -2.95 9.35
C ALA A 32 -2.09 -3.94 10.53
N ASP A 33 -1.02 -4.73 10.68
CA ASP A 33 -0.86 -5.69 11.79
C ASP A 33 -0.81 -4.98 13.15
N LEU A 34 -0.20 -3.79 13.20
CA LEU A 34 -0.17 -2.96 14.40
C LEU A 34 -1.47 -2.13 14.62
N GLY A 35 -2.50 -2.32 13.81
CA GLY A 35 -3.84 -1.74 14.03
C GLY A 35 -4.14 -0.40 13.34
N ALA A 36 -3.25 0.08 12.45
CA ALA A 36 -3.55 1.27 11.65
C ALA A 36 -4.61 0.97 10.58
N GLN A 37 -5.44 1.96 10.24
CA GLN A 37 -6.26 1.88 9.03
C GLN A 37 -5.43 2.25 7.81
N VAL A 38 -5.29 1.32 6.87
CA VAL A 38 -4.52 1.52 5.63
C VAL A 38 -5.49 1.68 4.47
N THR A 39 -5.39 2.82 3.77
CA THR A 39 -6.09 3.08 2.52
C THR A 39 -5.07 3.18 1.39
N LEU A 40 -5.29 2.41 0.33
CA LEU A 40 -4.52 2.49 -0.91
C LEU A 40 -5.35 3.21 -1.98
N VAL A 41 -4.72 4.15 -2.67
CA VAL A 41 -5.26 4.77 -3.89
C VAL A 41 -4.30 4.46 -5.02
N THR A 42 -4.83 3.82 -6.06
CA THR A 42 -4.11 3.59 -7.31
C THR A 42 -4.71 4.50 -8.38
N CYS A 43 -3.88 5.36 -8.98
CA CYS A 43 -4.34 6.41 -9.88
C CYS A 43 -4.84 5.87 -11.23
N THR A 44 -4.21 4.81 -11.74
CA THR A 44 -4.52 4.20 -13.04
C THR A 44 -4.74 2.70 -12.90
N ARG A 45 -5.19 2.06 -13.99
CA ARG A 45 -5.30 0.59 -14.02
C ARG A 45 -4.07 -0.08 -14.64
N GLY A 46 -3.05 0.70 -15.02
CA GLY A 46 -1.88 0.19 -15.73
C GLY A 46 -2.23 -0.26 -17.15
N GLU A 47 -3.06 0.49 -17.86
CA GLU A 47 -3.62 0.12 -19.16
C GLU A 47 -2.57 -0.19 -20.23
N GLU A 48 -1.39 0.44 -20.12
CA GLU A 48 -0.25 0.28 -21.03
C GLU A 48 0.82 -0.69 -20.48
N GLY A 49 0.51 -1.45 -19.43
CA GLY A 49 1.41 -2.44 -18.85
C GLY A 49 1.58 -3.68 -19.74
N GLU A 50 2.77 -4.29 -19.69
CA GLU A 50 3.06 -5.51 -20.43
C GLU A 50 2.67 -6.77 -19.66
N VAL A 51 2.20 -7.80 -20.36
CA VAL A 51 2.02 -9.15 -19.79
C VAL A 51 3.28 -9.96 -20.09
N LEU A 52 4.02 -10.28 -19.03
CA LEU A 52 5.18 -11.18 -19.13
C LEU A 52 4.68 -12.64 -19.03
N VAL A 53 4.98 -13.46 -20.04
CA VAL A 53 4.69 -14.92 -20.09
C VAL A 53 5.96 -15.76 -20.00
#